data_AF-A0A8X6YF71-F1
#
_entry.id   AF-A0A8X6YF71-F1
#
_cell.length_a   1.000
_cell.length_b   1.000
_cell.length_c   1.000
_cell.angle_alpha   90.00
_cell.angle_beta   90.00
_cell.angle_gamma   90.00
#
_symmetry.space_group_name_H-M   'P 1'
#
loop_
_entity.id
_entity.type
_entity.pdbx_description
1 polymer ?
#
loop_
_entity_poly.entity_id
_entity_poly.type
_entity_poly.pdbx_seq_one_letter_code
_entity_poly.pdbx_strand_id
1 'polypeptide(L)' 'MGSSSVYNSCYILSDSRAAVLDIISDSNPITKGLDCRHDLKNLTSRGKTRGLKFVPAHCRVIGNEKANFLA' A
#
# COMPACT_ATOMS: atom_id res chain seq x y z
N MET A 1 -15.11 -19.74 12.48
CA MET A 1 -14.99 -18.50 13.28
C MET A 1 -13.73 -17.78 12.84
N GLY A 2 -13.88 -16.64 12.16
CA GLY A 2 -12.79 -15.96 11.47
C GLY A 2 -11.74 -15.44 12.44
N SER A 3 -10.47 -15.72 12.15
CA SER A 3 -9.31 -15.17 12.86
C SER A 3 -9.37 -13.64 12.83
N SER A 4 -9.71 -13.03 13.97
CA SER A 4 -9.63 -11.58 14.15
C SER A 4 -8.17 -11.17 14.05
N SER A 5 -7.78 -10.51 12.97
CA SER A 5 -6.43 -9.93 12.91
C SER A 5 -6.37 -8.75 13.89
N VAL A 6 -5.34 -8.71 14.72
CA VAL A 6 -5.14 -7.73 15.81
C VAL A 6 -5.17 -6.26 15.33
N TYR A 7 -4.93 -6.01 14.04
CA TYR A 7 -4.82 -4.65 13.48
C TYR A 7 -6.09 -4.23 12.72
N ASN A 8 -6.64 -3.09 13.13
CA ASN A 8 -7.82 -2.47 12.53
C ASN A 8 -7.47 -1.54 11.34
N SER A 9 -6.21 -1.14 11.21
CA SER A 9 -5.77 -0.20 10.17
C SER A 9 -4.47 -0.66 9.51
N CYS A 10 -4.34 -0.42 8.20
CA CYS A 10 -3.14 -0.73 7.43
C CYS A 10 -2.79 0.45 6.51
N TYR A 11 -1.60 1.03 6.69
CA TYR A 11 -1.11 2.12 5.84
C TYR A 11 0.18 1.68 5.15
N ILE A 12 0.19 1.81 3.82
CA ILE A 12 1.35 1.54 2.98
C ILE A 12 1.90 2.89 2.52
N LEU A 13 3.19 3.11 2.78
CA LEU A 13 3.94 4.26 2.31
C LEU A 13 4.90 3.78 1.23
N SER A 14 4.93 4.48 0.09
CA SER A 14 5.84 4.17 -1.00
C SER A 14 6.44 5.45 -1.56
N ASP A 15 7.71 5.41 -1.92
CA ASP A 15 8.41 6.49 -2.62
C ASP A 15 8.41 6.35 -4.15
N SER A 16 7.78 5.31 -4.67
CA SER A 16 7.51 5.19 -6.10
C SER A 16 6.19 5.84 -6.45
N ARG A 17 6.26 7.09 -6.95
CA ARG A 17 5.08 7.80 -7.47
C ARG A 17 4.36 7.01 -8.57
N ALA A 18 5.12 6.35 -9.45
CA ALA A 18 4.57 5.52 -10.51
C ALA A 18 3.77 4.34 -9.94
N ALA A 19 4.30 3.64 -8.92
CA ALA A 19 3.60 2.52 -8.29
C ALA A 19 2.33 2.96 -7.56
N VAL A 20 2.39 4.08 -6.82
CA VAL A 20 1.20 4.63 -6.15
C VAL A 20 0.11 4.95 -7.17
N LEU A 21 0.47 5.61 -8.28
CA LEU A 21 -0.47 5.94 -9.35
C LEU A 21 -1.06 4.69 -10.03
N ASP A 22 -0.25 3.69 -10.33
CA ASP A 22 -0.72 2.44 -10.95
C ASP A 22 -1.70 1.68 -10.05
N ILE A 23 -1.41 1.61 -8.75
CA ILE A 23 -2.29 0.91 -7.78
C ILE A 23 -3.62 1.63 -7.60
N ILE A 24 -3.64 2.96 -7.58
CA ILE A 24 -4.90 3.72 -7.43
C ILE A 24 -5.70 3.88 -8.74
N SER A 25 -5.06 3.71 -9.89
CA SER A 25 -5.68 3.99 -11.19
C SER A 25 -6.61 2.87 -11.64
N ASP A 26 -7.93 3.11 -11.67
CA ASP A 26 -8.91 2.13 -12.17
C ASP A 26 -8.86 1.87 -13.68
N SER A 27 -8.03 2.60 -14.43
CA SER A 27 -7.95 2.53 -15.90
C SER A 27 -6.98 1.48 -16.45
N ASN A 28 -6.16 0.83 -15.63
CA ASN A 28 -5.11 -0.07 -16.10
C ASN A 28 -5.41 -1.55 -15.73
N PRO A 29 -5.95 -2.36 -16.66
CA PRO A 29 -6.41 -3.72 -16.35
C PRO A 29 -5.30 -4.79 -16.32
N ILE A 30 -4.06 -4.48 -16.67
CA ILE A 30 -3.00 -5.49 -16.90
C ILE A 30 -1.68 -5.08 -16.22
N THR A 31 -1.67 -4.88 -14.90
CA THR A 31 -0.43 -4.65 -14.14
C THR A 31 -0.44 -5.38 -12.81
N LYS A 32 0.76 -5.57 -12.22
CA LYS A 32 0.91 -6.04 -10.82
C LYS A 32 0.19 -5.11 -9.82
N GLY A 33 -0.12 -3.88 -10.20
CA GLY A 33 -0.97 -2.98 -9.43
C GLY A 33 -2.40 -3.50 -9.21
N LEU A 34 -2.88 -4.40 -10.09
CA LEU A 34 -4.18 -5.05 -9.97
C LEU A 34 -4.26 -5.94 -8.72
N ASP A 35 -3.22 -6.73 -8.44
CA ASP A 35 -3.14 -7.61 -7.27
C ASP A 35 -3.13 -6.78 -5.99
N CYS A 36 -2.28 -5.74 -5.92
CA CYS A 36 -2.25 -4.83 -4.78
C CYS A 36 -3.60 -4.15 -4.55
N ARG A 37 -4.31 -3.77 -5.62
CA ARG A 37 -5.63 -3.17 -5.52
C ARG A 37 -6.66 -4.16 -4.99
N HIS A 38 -6.61 -5.41 -5.46
CA HIS A 38 -7.46 -6.49 -4.98
C HIS A 38 -7.23 -6.74 -3.49
N ASP A 39 -5.98 -6.84 -3.04
CA ASP A 39 -5.64 -7.02 -1.63
C ASP A 39 -6.10 -5.85 -0.75
N LEU A 40 -5.91 -4.62 -1.23
CA LEU A 40 -6.39 -3.45 -0.51
C LEU A 40 -7.94 -3.44 -0.46
N LYS A 41 -8.64 -3.82 -1.53
CA LYS A 41 -10.11 -3.97 -1.53
C LYS A 41 -10.55 -5.06 -0.54
N ASN A 42 -9.81 -6.16 -0.45
CA ASN A 42 -10.06 -7.23 0.54
C ASN A 42 -9.89 -6.77 1.98
N LEU A 43 -8.98 -5.83 2.26
CA LEU A 43 -8.88 -5.22 3.59
C LEU A 43 -10.14 -4.40 3.92
N THR A 44 -10.65 -3.63 2.95
CA THR A 44 -11.91 -2.87 3.14
C THR A 44 -13.11 -3.79 3.33
N SER A 45 -13.23 -4.88 2.57
CA SER A 45 -14.34 -5.83 2.74
C SER A 45 -14.34 -6.53 4.10
N ARG A 46 -13.16 -6.60 4.75
CA ARG A 46 -13.00 -7.08 6.14
C ARG A 46 -13.23 -5.99 7.19
N GLY A 47 -13.74 -4.81 6.81
CA GLY A 47 -14.04 -3.70 7.72
C GLY A 47 -12.81 -2.92 8.21
N LYS A 48 -11.64 -3.11 7.58
CA LYS A 48 -10.41 -2.42 8.00
C LYS A 48 -10.24 -1.08 7.33
N THR A 49 -9.66 -0.14 8.07
CA THR A 49 -9.15 1.11 7.51
C THR A 49 -7.88 0.84 6.72
N ARG A 50 -7.78 1.39 5.50
CA ARG A 50 -6.56 1.29 4.68
C ARG A 50 -6.12 2.65 4.13
N GLY A 51 -4.84 2.76 3.79
CA GLY A 51 -4.33 3.88 3.01
C GLY A 51 -3.07 3.50 2.22
N LEU A 52 -2.93 4.08 1.04
CA LEU A 52 -1.70 4.07 0.25
C LEU A 52 -1.29 5.53 0.04
N LYS A 53 -0.07 5.89 0.44
CA LYS A 53 0.42 7.27 0.32
C LYS A 53 1.84 7.32 -0.25
N PHE A 54 2.08 8.36 -1.04
CA PHE A 54 3.41 8.70 -1.50
C PHE A 54 4.22 9.36 -0.37
N VAL A 55 5.51 9.02 -0.28
CA VAL A 55 6.50 9.70 0.55
C VAL A 55 7.75 10.01 -0.30
N PRO A 56 8.44 11.13 -0.10
CA PRO A 56 9.64 11.44 -0.89
C PRO A 56 10.83 10.55 -0.49
N ALA A 57 11.54 10.02 -1.48
CA ALA A 57 12.80 9.28 -1.29
C ALA A 57 13.94 10.20 -0.81
N HIS A 58 14.89 9.64 -0.06
CA HIS A 58 16.11 10.33 0.42
C HIS A 58 15.89 11.64 1.20
N CYS A 59 14.70 11.82 1.79
CA CYS A 59 14.34 12.99 2.58
C CYS A 59 14.32 12.73 4.09
N ARG A 60 15.07 11.72 4.60
CA ARG A 60 15.12 11.39 6.04
C ARG A 60 13.79 10.96 6.63
N VAL A 61 12.91 10.41 5.79
CA VAL A 61 11.66 9.81 6.22
C VAL A 61 11.98 8.49 6.93
N ILE A 62 11.86 8.49 8.25
CA ILE A 62 12.07 7.31 9.10
C ILE A 62 11.15 6.18 8.61
N GLY A 63 11.70 4.98 8.49
CA GLY A 63 11.00 3.83 7.92
C GLY A 63 11.18 3.71 6.40
N ASN A 64 11.01 4.80 5.63
CA ASN A 64 11.27 4.77 4.18
C ASN A 64 12.76 4.57 3.90
N GLU A 65 13.64 5.30 4.59
CA GLU A 65 15.09 5.12 4.41
C GLU A 65 15.58 3.76 4.87
N LYS A 66 14.98 3.24 5.95
CA LYS A 66 15.27 1.89 6.44
C LYS A 66 14.83 0.85 5.39
N ALA A 67 13.65 1.01 4.80
CA ALA A 67 13.18 0.14 3.72
C ALA A 67 14.08 0.23 2.49
N ASN A 68 14.49 1.43 2.09
CA ASN A 68 15.42 1.65 0.97
C ASN A 68 16.80 1.02 1.21
N PHE A 69 17.31 1.05 2.45
CA PHE A 69 18.56 0.37 2.80
C PHE A 69 18.46 -1.17 2.74
N LEU A 70 17.25 -1.71 2.95
CA LEU A 70 16.99 -3.16 2.99
C LEU A 70 16.52 -3.74 1.65
N ALA A 71 16.24 -2.90 0.65
CA ALA A 71 15.75 -3.28 -0.67
C ALA A 71 16.90 -3.62 -1.63
#